data_AF-A0A9E2CQJ4-F1
#
_entry.id   AF-A0A9E2CQJ4-F1
#
_cell.length_a   1.000
_cell.length_b   1.000
_cell.length_c   1.000
_cell.angle_alpha   90.00
_cell.angle_beta   90.00
_cell.angle_gamma   90.00
#
_symmetry.space_group_name_H-M   'P 1'
#
loop_
_entity.id
_entity.type
_entity.pdbx_description
1 polymer ?
#
loop_
_entity_poly.entity_id
_entity_poly.type
_entity_poly.pdbx_seq_one_letter_code
_entity_poly.pdbx_strand_id
1 'polypeptide(L)'
;MPYPIEWPVGQANDTFATVGVASTLVLAARQSRQDTEFVNDSDQTIYLARGNPAVIGSGIRLNANGGSYTIGLHNLFLGAVYGICANGQANLTISEGHKP
;
A
#
# COMPACT_ATOMS: atom_id res chain seq x y z
N MET A 1 -18.94 -27.87 -3.73
CA MET A 1 -18.91 -26.74 -4.67
C MET A 1 -17.47 -26.26 -4.77
N PRO A 2 -16.85 -26.24 -5.96
CA PRO A 2 -15.57 -25.55 -6.11
C PRO A 2 -15.83 -24.05 -5.91
N TYR A 3 -15.06 -23.39 -5.05
CA TYR A 3 -15.09 -21.94 -4.92
C TYR A 3 -14.70 -21.34 -6.27
N PRO A 4 -15.49 -20.42 -6.85
CA PRO A 4 -15.05 -19.72 -8.05
C PRO A 4 -13.81 -18.90 -7.68
N ILE A 5 -12.69 -19.18 -8.34
CA ILE A 5 -11.53 -18.27 -8.33
C ILE A 5 -12.02 -17.04 -9.09
N GLU A 6 -12.52 -16.06 -8.35
CA GLU A 6 -13.43 -15.08 -8.96
C GLU A 6 -12.74 -14.18 -9.96
N TRP A 7 -11.43 -13.88 -9.85
CA TRP A 7 -10.61 -13.35 -10.95
C TRP A 7 -9.11 -13.66 -10.72
N PRO A 8 -8.40 -14.35 -11.63
CA PRO A 8 -6.95 -14.45 -11.50
C PRO A 8 -6.31 -13.08 -11.75
N VAL A 9 -5.41 -12.66 -10.86
CA VAL A 9 -4.55 -11.49 -11.10
C VAL A 9 -3.68 -11.81 -12.31
N GLY A 10 -3.98 -11.18 -13.46
CA GLY A 10 -3.33 -11.48 -14.73
C GLY A 10 -1.88 -10.96 -14.79
N GLN A 11 -1.60 -9.90 -14.01
CA GLN A 11 -0.28 -9.29 -13.88
C GLN A 11 -0.20 -8.47 -12.57
N ALA A 12 0.98 -8.47 -11.94
CA ALA A 12 1.31 -7.58 -10.84
C ALA A 12 2.29 -6.49 -11.31
N ASN A 13 2.15 -5.29 -10.75
CA ASN A 13 3.10 -4.20 -10.88
C ASN A 13 3.83 -4.03 -9.56
N ASP A 14 5.11 -4.41 -9.54
CA ASP A 14 5.96 -4.33 -8.37
C ASP A 14 6.80 -3.05 -8.43
N THR A 15 6.68 -2.21 -7.40
CA THR A 15 7.38 -0.94 -7.30
C THR A 15 7.77 -0.67 -5.85
N PHE A 16 8.59 0.35 -5.64
CA PHE A 16 8.87 0.89 -4.32
C PHE A 16 8.54 2.38 -4.29
N ALA A 17 8.28 2.90 -3.10
CA ALA A 17 8.11 4.32 -2.85
C ALA A 17 8.95 4.73 -1.64
N THR A 18 9.70 5.82 -1.79
CA THR A 18 10.42 6.44 -0.68
C THR A 18 9.46 7.38 0.05
N VAL A 19 9.09 7.00 1.27
CA VAL A 19 8.22 7.79 2.14
C VAL A 19 9.09 8.74 2.96
N GLY A 20 8.76 10.03 2.97
CA GLY A 20 9.44 11.03 3.78
C GLY A 20 8.65 11.48 5.02
N VAL A 21 9.18 12.50 5.68
CA VAL A 21 8.54 13.21 6.81
C VAL A 21 7.32 14.04 6.42
N ALA A 22 7.07 14.20 5.12
CA ALA A 22 5.86 14.79 4.58
C ALA A 22 4.99 13.71 3.93
N SER A 23 3.68 13.92 3.92
CA SER A 23 2.73 13.03 3.24
C SER A 23 3.13 12.88 1.77
N THR A 24 3.55 11.68 1.40
CA THR A 24 4.04 11.33 0.07
C THR A 24 3.01 10.46 -0.62
N LEU A 25 2.77 10.67 -1.92
CA LEU A 25 1.96 9.77 -2.73
C LEU A 25 2.74 8.47 -2.92
N VAL A 26 2.24 7.39 -2.32
CA VAL A 26 2.86 6.06 -2.36
C VAL A 26 2.34 5.27 -3.56
N LEU A 27 1.03 5.36 -3.80
CA LEU A 27 0.39 4.64 -4.88
C LEU A 27 -0.76 5.48 -5.44
N ALA A 28 -0.76 5.70 -6.75
CA ALA A 28 -1.81 6.45 -7.43
C ALA A 28 -3.15 5.69 -7.41
N ALA A 29 -4.25 6.42 -7.62
CA ALA A 29 -5.57 5.82 -7.77
C ALA A 29 -5.64 5.01 -9.07
N ARG A 30 -6.22 3.81 -9.02
CA ARG A 30 -6.35 2.92 -10.18
C ARG A 30 -7.65 2.12 -10.12
N GLN A 31 -8.50 2.28 -11.13
CA GLN A 31 -9.80 1.58 -11.20
C GLN A 31 -9.68 0.10 -11.55
N SER A 32 -8.58 -0.32 -12.17
CA SER A 32 -8.32 -1.72 -12.54
C SER A 32 -7.63 -2.54 -11.44
N ARG A 33 -7.39 -1.94 -10.26
CA ARG A 33 -6.75 -2.61 -9.10
C ARG A 33 -7.63 -3.73 -8.57
N GLN A 34 -7.03 -4.89 -8.34
CA GLN A 34 -7.69 -6.05 -7.72
C GLN A 34 -7.17 -6.32 -6.31
N ASP A 35 -5.88 -6.14 -6.10
CA ASP A 35 -5.23 -6.23 -4.80
C ASP A 35 -4.02 -5.30 -4.72
N THR A 36 -3.52 -5.09 -3.52
CA THR A 36 -2.25 -4.42 -3.28
C THR A 36 -1.66 -4.87 -1.97
N GLU A 37 -0.38 -5.19 -1.97
CA GLU A 37 0.41 -5.43 -0.76
C GLU A 37 1.42 -4.32 -0.55
N PHE A 38 1.51 -3.83 0.68
CA PHE A 38 2.50 -2.87 1.12
C PHE A 38 3.36 -3.52 2.19
N VAL A 39 4.68 -3.49 2.03
CA VAL A 39 5.61 -4.00 3.05
C VAL A 39 6.64 -2.93 3.37
N ASN A 40 6.80 -2.66 4.67
CA ASN A 40 7.80 -1.76 5.17
C ASN A 40 9.15 -2.48 5.31
N ASP A 41 10.05 -2.24 4.36
CA ASP A 41 11.41 -2.79 4.33
C ASP A 41 12.42 -1.90 5.08
N SER A 42 11.95 -0.82 5.71
CA SER A 42 12.81 0.14 6.41
C SER A 42 12.84 -0.06 7.92
N ASP A 43 13.78 0.62 8.58
CA ASP A 43 13.92 0.66 10.04
C ASP A 43 12.98 1.68 10.72
N GLN A 44 12.19 2.43 9.95
CA GLN A 44 11.26 3.45 10.45
C GLN A 44 9.81 2.95 10.44
N THR A 45 8.98 3.48 11.34
CA THR A 45 7.53 3.25 11.28
C THR A 45 6.90 4.12 10.18
N ILE A 46 6.06 3.52 9.34
CA ILE A 46 5.31 4.19 8.28
C ILE A 46 3.82 4.23 8.65
N TYR A 47 3.16 5.36 8.42
CA TYR A 47 1.71 5.51 8.53
C TYR A 47 1.12 5.69 7.14
N LEU A 48 0.14 4.87 6.80
CA LEU A 48 -0.58 4.90 5.53
C LEU A 48 -1.97 5.52 5.70
N ALA A 49 -2.37 6.30 4.71
CA ALA A 49 -3.67 6.94 4.60
C ALA A 49 -4.28 6.68 3.22
N ARG A 50 -5.61 6.51 3.18
CA ARG A 50 -6.35 6.10 1.98
C ARG A 50 -7.24 7.25 1.53
N GLY A 51 -6.88 7.91 0.43
CA GLY A 51 -7.65 9.00 -0.17
C GLY A 51 -7.45 10.37 0.48
N ASN A 52 -6.62 10.46 1.51
CA ASN A 52 -6.30 11.70 2.23
C ASN A 52 -4.80 11.77 2.58
N PRO A 53 -4.27 12.96 2.89
CA PRO A 53 -2.88 13.11 3.31
C PRO A 53 -2.58 12.26 4.54
N ALA A 54 -1.43 11.60 4.55
CA ALA A 54 -0.99 10.78 5.67
C ALA A 54 -0.53 11.66 6.83
N VAL A 55 -0.97 11.32 8.05
CA VAL A 55 -0.64 12.02 9.28
C VAL A 55 -0.05 11.01 10.27
N ILE A 56 1.08 11.37 10.88
CA ILE A 56 1.74 10.53 11.89
C ILE A 56 0.75 10.24 13.03
N GLY A 57 0.64 8.96 13.40
CA GLY A 57 -0.28 8.51 14.46
C GLY A 57 -1.72 8.29 14.00
N SER A 58 -2.03 8.45 12.71
CA SER A 58 -3.36 8.20 12.14
C SER A 58 -3.30 7.16 11.01
N GLY A 59 -4.43 6.52 10.72
CA GLY A 59 -4.56 5.55 9.63
C GLY A 59 -3.96 4.18 9.98
N ILE A 60 -3.27 3.59 9.01
CA ILE A 60 -2.71 2.23 9.12
C ILE A 60 -1.23 2.33 9.45
N ARG A 61 -0.83 1.83 10.62
CA ARG A 61 0.58 1.80 11.04
C ARG A 61 1.26 0.53 10.50
N LEU A 62 2.32 0.70 9.73
CA LEU A 62 3.27 -0.35 9.36
C LEU A 62 4.50 -0.27 10.27
N ASN A 63 4.73 -1.33 11.04
CA ASN A 63 5.93 -1.44 11.87
C ASN A 63 7.19 -1.55 11.01
N ALA A 64 8.31 -1.08 11.55
CA ALA A 64 9.62 -1.23 10.93
C ALA A 64 9.99 -2.72 10.78
N ASN A 65 10.87 -3.03 9.83
CA ASN A 65 11.44 -4.35 9.59
C ASN A 65 10.39 -5.42 9.27
N GLY A 66 9.52 -5.17 8.28
CA GLY A 66 8.62 -6.17 7.71
C GLY A 66 7.15 -6.03 8.08
N GLY A 67 6.72 -4.89 8.64
CA GLY A 67 5.30 -4.62 8.81
C GLY A 67 4.59 -4.55 7.45
N SER A 68 3.52 -5.32 7.27
CA SER A 68 2.78 -5.36 6.01
C SER A 68 1.30 -5.00 6.15
N TYR A 69 0.72 -4.53 5.05
CA TYR A 69 -0.71 -4.29 4.92
C TYR A 69 -1.19 -4.72 3.54
N THR A 70 -2.26 -5.50 3.53
CA THR A 70 -2.84 -6.03 2.29
C THR A 70 -4.22 -5.44 2.05
N ILE A 71 -4.42 -4.94 0.84
CA ILE A 71 -5.70 -4.58 0.25
C ILE A 71 -6.08 -5.73 -0.66
N GLY A 72 -7.15 -6.44 -0.35
CA GLY A 72 -7.74 -7.49 -1.18
C GLY A 72 -9.23 -7.27 -1.38
N LEU A 73 -9.94 -8.32 -1.79
CA LEU A 73 -11.36 -8.24 -2.16
C LEU A 73 -12.28 -7.72 -1.03
N HIS A 74 -11.94 -7.99 0.23
CA HIS A 74 -12.77 -7.59 1.38
C HIS A 74 -12.58 -6.13 1.81
N ASN A 75 -11.53 -5.45 1.35
CA ASN A 75 -11.18 -4.09 1.74
C ASN A 75 -10.65 -3.27 0.55
N LEU A 76 -11.11 -3.61 -0.66
CA LEU A 76 -10.64 -3.07 -1.92
C LEU A 76 -10.73 -1.54 -1.92
N PHE A 77 -9.60 -0.90 -2.16
CA PHE A 77 -9.49 0.54 -2.23
C PHE A 77 -8.82 0.96 -3.53
N LEU A 78 -9.58 1.63 -4.39
CA LEU A 78 -9.17 2.04 -5.73
C LEU A 78 -8.55 3.45 -5.76
N GLY A 79 -8.59 4.17 -4.64
CA GLY A 79 -8.09 5.53 -4.53
C GLY A 79 -6.57 5.59 -4.35
N ALA A 80 -6.06 6.82 -4.26
CA ALA A 80 -4.67 7.09 -3.99
C ALA A 80 -4.32 6.75 -2.52
N VAL A 81 -3.17 6.12 -2.32
CA VAL A 81 -2.62 5.81 -1.00
C VAL A 81 -1.44 6.73 -0.74
N TYR A 82 -1.46 7.36 0.43
CA TYR A 82 -0.40 8.24 0.91
C TYR A 82 0.32 7.60 2.07
N GLY A 83 1.61 7.90 2.20
CA GLY A 83 2.46 7.43 3.31
C GLY A 83 3.20 8.59 3.96
N ILE A 84 3.47 8.47 5.25
CA ILE A 84 4.36 9.36 6.00
C ILE A 84 5.20 8.54 6.98
N CYS A 85 6.46 8.90 7.17
CA CYS A 85 7.32 8.33 8.21
C CYS A 85 7.66 9.40 9.25
N ALA A 86 7.92 8.97 10.48
CA ALA A 86 8.19 9.92 11.56
C ALA A 86 9.52 10.65 11.39
N ASN A 87 10.55 9.93 10.94
CA ASN A 87 11.90 10.46 10.78
C ASN A 87 12.49 10.02 9.43
N GLY A 88 13.24 10.91 8.79
CA GLY A 88 14.07 10.58 7.62
C GLY A 88 13.29 10.12 6.38
N GLN A 89 13.83 9.09 5.74
CA GLN A 89 13.26 8.44 4.56
C GLN A 89 13.10 6.95 4.86
N ALA A 90 11.95 6.40 4.48
CA ALA A 90 11.57 5.02 4.71
C ALA A 90 11.21 4.38 3.37
N ASN A 91 11.80 3.22 3.06
CA ASN A 91 11.46 2.49 1.85
C ASN A 91 10.23 1.61 2.07
N LEU A 92 9.24 1.75 1.19
CA LEU A 92 8.04 0.93 1.18
C LEU A 92 7.98 0.16 -0.13
N THR A 93 7.92 -1.16 -0.05
CA THR A 93 7.72 -2.03 -1.21
C THR A 93 6.23 -2.24 -1.44
N ILE A 94 5.84 -2.27 -2.72
CA ILE A 94 4.45 -2.26 -3.15
C ILE A 94 4.30 -3.29 -4.26
N SER A 95 3.33 -4.19 -4.13
CA SER A 95 2.91 -5.08 -5.21
C SER A 95 1.43 -4.82 -5.50
N GLU A 96 1.09 -4.42 -6.71
CA GLU A 96 -0.30 -4.15 -7.14
C GLU A 96 -0.73 -5.12 -8.25
N GLY A 97 -1.68 -6.00 -7.97
CA GLY A 97 -2.35 -6.77 -9.00
C GLY A 97 -3.46 -5.98 -9.67
N HIS A 98 -3.54 -6.13 -10.98
CA HIS A 98 -4.57 -5.48 -11.79
C HIS A 98 -5.20 -6.45 -12.78
N LYS A 99 -6.44 -6.13 -13.16
CA LYS A 99 -7.11 -6.82 -14.26
C LYS A 99 -6.39 -6.45 -15.59
N PRO A 100 -6.19 -7.41 -16.51
CA PRO A 100 -5.75 -7.11 -17.87
C PRO A 100 -6.72 -6.18 -18.61
#